data_AF-A0A1M4ND60-F1
#
_entry.id   AF-A0A1M4ND60-F1
#
_cell.length_a   1.000
_cell.length_b   1.000
_cell.length_c   1.000
_cell.angle_alpha   90.00
_cell.angle_beta   90.00
_cell.angle_gamma   90.00
#
_symmetry.space_group_name_H-M   'P 1'
#
loop_
_entity.id
_entity.type
_entity.pdbx_description
1 polymer ?
#
loop_
_entity_poly.entity_id
_entity_poly.type
_entity_poly.pdbx_seq_one_letter_code
_entity_poly.pdbx_strand_id
1 'polypeptide(L)'
;MKRVMRYVMLICLIFLMAGCSKKTYSVKNVPNNNSVDETLQNKVKDTEDQKEKKEKQDLWREKFSLENSQNGMSQQVDYDLTVMDRNMVYATVFQLMINPDQYIGKSFKIKGNHYTVCDEVTHKYYHYVLIKDATACCAQGLEFVLEGDNQDEYPADEAEVEIIGNFETYKEEGDESLYCRLKSASMKVIN
;
A
#
# COMPACT_ATOMS: atom_id res chain seq x y z
N MET A 1 -1.23 41.64 -13.81
CA MET A 1 -1.58 40.20 -13.68
C MET A 1 -1.45 39.41 -14.99
N LYS A 2 -1.96 39.86 -16.14
CA LYS A 2 -1.85 39.12 -17.42
C LYS A 2 -0.43 38.88 -17.96
N ARG A 3 0.54 39.74 -17.61
CA ARG A 3 1.96 39.57 -18.02
C ARG A 3 2.71 38.57 -17.14
N VAL A 4 2.38 38.47 -15.85
CA VAL A 4 2.98 37.50 -14.91
C VAL A 4 2.47 36.08 -15.18
N MET A 5 1.19 35.95 -15.55
CA MET A 5 0.57 34.67 -15.95
C MET A 5 1.18 34.09 -17.24
N ARG A 6 1.72 34.94 -18.12
CA ARG A 6 2.41 34.52 -19.35
C ARG A 6 3.77 33.86 -19.07
N TYR A 7 4.48 34.31 -18.03
CA TYR A 7 5.78 33.74 -17.65
C TYR A 7 5.63 32.45 -16.84
N VAL A 8 4.57 32.31 -16.04
CA VAL A 8 4.26 31.07 -15.31
C VAL A 8 3.89 29.94 -16.29
N MET A 9 3.17 30.24 -17.37
CA MET A 9 2.82 29.25 -18.41
C MET A 9 4.02 28.83 -19.29
N LEU A 10 5.04 29.69 -19.43
CA LEU A 10 6.28 29.40 -20.17
C LEU A 10 7.31 28.60 -19.35
N ILE A 11 7.23 28.64 -18.02
CA ILE A 11 8.09 27.84 -17.12
C ILE A 11 7.56 26.40 -16.96
N CYS A 12 6.25 26.18 -17.05
CA CYS A 12 5.65 24.83 -17.03
C CYS A 12 5.93 23.98 -18.29
N LEU A 13 6.43 24.57 -19.38
CA LEU A 13 6.69 23.87 -20.65
C LEU A 13 8.11 23.31 -20.80
N ILE A 14 8.99 23.53 -19.81
CA ILE A 14 10.41 23.09 -19.87
C ILE A 14 10.66 21.81 -19.04
N PHE A 15 9.67 21.29 -18.31
CA PHE A 15 9.81 20.05 -17.52
C PHE A 15 9.36 18.75 -18.24
N LEU A 16 9.11 18.80 -19.55
CA LEU A 16 8.66 17.64 -20.35
C LEU A 16 9.75 17.01 -21.24
N MET A 17 10.99 16.92 -20.76
CA MET A 17 12.05 16.17 -21.46
C MET A 17 12.93 15.39 -20.48
N ALA A 18 12.35 14.37 -19.84
CA ALA A 18 13.06 13.17 -19.42
C ALA A 18 12.26 11.96 -19.92
N GLY A 19 12.22 11.79 -21.24
CA GLY A 19 11.70 10.59 -21.87
C GLY A 19 12.69 9.44 -21.69
N CYS A 20 12.29 8.40 -20.96
CA CYS A 20 13.00 7.12 -20.99
C CYS A 20 12.82 6.47 -22.37
N SER A 21 13.92 6.37 -23.12
CA SER A 21 14.03 5.62 -24.37
C SER A 21 13.85 4.12 -24.09
N LYS A 22 12.74 3.53 -24.53
CA LYS A 22 12.60 2.07 -24.64
C LYS A 22 13.36 1.63 -25.89
N LYS A 23 14.47 0.91 -25.71
CA LYS A 23 15.12 0.17 -26.83
C LYS A 23 14.15 -0.87 -27.36
N THR A 24 13.65 -0.61 -28.57
CA THR A 24 12.95 -1.56 -29.42
C THR A 24 13.95 -2.64 -29.83
N TYR A 25 13.84 -3.84 -29.26
CA TYR A 25 14.57 -5.00 -29.76
C TYR A 25 13.82 -5.56 -30.97
N SER A 26 14.49 -5.50 -32.12
CA SER A 26 14.02 -6.09 -33.38
C SER A 26 13.91 -7.60 -33.24
N VAL A 27 12.72 -8.14 -33.49
CA VAL A 27 12.51 -9.56 -33.74
C VAL A 27 13.17 -9.91 -35.08
N LYS A 28 14.15 -10.82 -35.07
CA LYS A 28 14.56 -11.59 -36.25
C LYS A 28 14.36 -13.09 -35.94
N ASN A 29 13.81 -13.78 -36.94
CA ASN A 29 13.33 -15.16 -36.91
C ASN A 29 14.44 -16.22 -36.65
N VAL A 30 14.17 -17.16 -35.73
CA VAL A 30 14.23 -18.65 -35.78
C VAL A 30 15.17 -19.28 -36.87
N PRO A 31 16.07 -20.26 -36.55
CA PRO A 31 15.63 -21.60 -36.12
C PRO A 31 16.46 -22.41 -35.09
N ASN A 32 15.71 -23.05 -34.18
CA ASN A 32 15.71 -24.46 -33.77
C ASN A 32 16.95 -25.32 -34.05
N ASN A 33 17.64 -25.81 -32.99
CA ASN A 33 17.83 -27.25 -32.66
C ASN A 33 18.92 -27.56 -31.58
N ASN A 34 18.50 -28.28 -30.55
CA ASN A 34 19.17 -29.35 -29.77
C ASN A 34 20.40 -29.09 -28.86
N SER A 35 20.26 -29.64 -27.64
CA SER A 35 21.29 -30.15 -26.73
C SER A 35 21.96 -29.19 -25.74
N VAL A 36 21.92 -29.63 -24.48
CA VAL A 36 22.61 -29.12 -23.29
C VAL A 36 24.12 -29.17 -23.53
N ASP A 37 24.85 -28.05 -23.41
CA ASP A 37 25.87 -27.82 -22.37
C ASP A 37 26.61 -26.49 -22.55
N GLU A 38 26.97 -25.89 -21.40
CA GLU A 38 27.90 -24.79 -21.14
C GLU A 38 27.79 -23.44 -21.88
N THR A 39 27.38 -22.41 -21.12
CA THR A 39 28.35 -21.38 -20.71
C THR A 39 27.82 -20.54 -19.54
N LEU A 40 28.55 -20.62 -18.44
CA LEU A 40 28.55 -19.67 -17.33
C LEU A 40 28.76 -18.25 -17.86
N GLN A 41 27.86 -17.33 -17.50
CA GLN A 41 28.13 -16.01 -16.91
C GLN A 41 26.89 -15.13 -17.07
N ASN A 42 26.11 -15.00 -15.98
CA ASN A 42 25.36 -13.80 -15.56
C ASN A 42 24.44 -14.13 -14.37
N LYS A 43 25.00 -14.67 -13.27
CA LYS A 43 24.24 -15.07 -12.07
C LYS A 43 24.80 -14.49 -10.78
N VAL A 44 25.38 -13.29 -10.82
CA VAL A 44 26.06 -12.67 -9.65
C VAL A 44 25.63 -11.21 -9.42
N LYS A 45 24.43 -10.79 -9.82
CA LYS A 45 23.93 -9.44 -9.46
C LYS A 45 22.56 -9.39 -8.80
N ASP A 46 21.76 -10.45 -8.85
CA ASP A 46 20.42 -10.45 -8.25
C ASP A 46 20.39 -10.94 -6.79
N THR A 47 21.50 -11.44 -6.25
CA THR A 47 21.50 -12.12 -4.94
C THR A 47 21.84 -11.18 -3.77
N GLU A 48 22.59 -10.10 -4.00
CA GLU A 48 23.04 -9.20 -2.93
C GLU A 48 21.95 -8.18 -2.55
N ASP A 49 21.29 -7.55 -3.53
CA ASP A 49 20.20 -6.59 -3.31
C ASP A 49 18.97 -7.19 -2.59
N GLN A 50 18.70 -8.48 -2.82
CA GLN A 50 17.61 -9.17 -2.13
C GLN A 50 17.97 -9.56 -0.68
N LYS A 51 19.24 -9.84 -0.42
CA LYS A 51 19.71 -10.24 0.92
C LYS A 51 19.73 -9.03 1.87
N GLU A 52 20.19 -7.88 1.39
CA GLU A 52 20.23 -6.64 2.16
C GLU A 52 18.82 -6.11 2.48
N LYS A 53 17.87 -6.18 1.52
CA LYS A 53 16.47 -5.81 1.77
C LYS A 53 15.82 -6.72 2.80
N LYS A 54 16.08 -8.03 2.74
CA LYS A 54 15.52 -9.01 3.68
C LYS A 54 16.09 -8.82 5.09
N GLU A 55 17.41 -8.62 5.23
CA GLU A 55 18.05 -8.31 6.51
C GLU A 55 17.50 -7.02 7.14
N LYS A 56 17.34 -5.96 6.34
CA LYS A 56 16.82 -4.68 6.83
C LYS A 56 15.33 -4.78 7.25
N GLN A 57 14.56 -5.62 6.57
CA GLN A 57 13.16 -5.90 6.89
C GLN A 57 13.01 -6.77 8.14
N ASP A 58 13.87 -7.78 8.31
CA ASP A 58 13.91 -8.63 9.51
C ASP A 58 14.38 -7.85 10.75
N LEU A 59 15.38 -6.97 10.60
CA LEU A 59 15.83 -6.05 11.66
C LEU A 59 14.76 -5.04 12.08
N TRP A 60 14.00 -4.51 11.11
CA TRP A 60 12.87 -3.64 11.40
C TRP A 60 11.77 -4.40 12.16
N ARG A 61 11.50 -5.66 11.80
CA ARG A 61 10.51 -6.53 12.46
C ARG A 61 10.87 -6.85 13.91
N GLU A 62 12.14 -7.14 14.18
CA GLU A 62 12.62 -7.41 15.55
C GLU A 62 12.52 -6.15 16.43
N LYS A 63 12.94 -5.00 15.90
CA LYS A 63 12.82 -3.71 16.59
C LYS A 63 11.35 -3.35 16.88
N PHE A 64 10.48 -3.56 15.90
CA PHE A 64 9.04 -3.27 16.03
C PHE A 64 8.34 -4.16 17.07
N SER A 65 8.72 -5.45 17.13
CA SER A 65 8.17 -6.40 18.10
C SER A 65 8.55 -6.06 19.55
N LEU A 66 9.74 -5.50 19.76
CA LEU A 66 10.22 -5.08 21.07
C LEU A 66 9.55 -3.79 21.56
N GLU A 67 9.27 -2.84 20.67
CA GLU A 67 8.59 -1.58 20.99
C GLU A 67 7.12 -1.81 21.39
N ASN A 68 6.42 -2.76 20.76
CA ASN A 68 5.02 -3.09 21.09
C ASN A 68 4.84 -3.92 22.38
N SER A 69 5.89 -4.59 22.88
CA SER A 69 5.79 -5.44 24.08
C SER A 69 5.78 -4.66 25.40
N GLN A 70 6.01 -3.34 25.39
CA GLN A 70 6.09 -2.51 26.61
C GLN A 70 4.79 -1.78 26.99
N ASN A 71 3.75 -1.79 26.15
CA ASN A 71 2.45 -1.17 26.48
C ASN A 71 1.42 -2.23 26.86
N GLY A 72 0.94 -2.17 28.11
CA GLY A 72 0.14 -3.22 28.74
C GLY A 72 -1.26 -3.43 28.16
N MET A 73 -1.65 -4.70 28.08
CA MET A 73 -3.00 -5.26 28.23
C MET A 73 -4.17 -4.50 27.56
N SER A 74 -4.02 -4.19 26.28
CA SER A 74 -5.13 -4.18 25.31
C SER A 74 -4.91 -5.36 24.35
N GLN A 75 -5.92 -5.77 23.58
CA GLN A 75 -5.78 -6.73 22.47
C GLN A 75 -4.40 -6.58 21.81
N GLN A 76 -3.59 -7.64 21.80
CA GLN A 76 -2.23 -7.56 21.25
C GLN A 76 -2.34 -7.30 19.74
N VAL A 77 -2.25 -6.03 19.35
CA VAL A 77 -2.24 -5.62 17.95
C VAL A 77 -0.84 -5.88 17.41
N ASP A 78 -0.73 -6.63 16.32
CA ASP A 78 0.57 -6.91 15.70
C ASP A 78 1.21 -5.59 15.24
N TYR A 79 0.43 -4.75 14.53
CA TYR A 79 0.87 -3.47 13.99
C TYR A 79 0.02 -2.30 14.49
N ASP A 80 0.46 -1.64 15.57
CA ASP A 80 -0.10 -0.36 15.98
C ASP A 80 0.58 0.79 15.20
N LEU A 81 -0.13 1.33 14.20
CA LEU A 81 0.35 2.45 13.40
C LEU A 81 0.07 3.80 14.08
N THR A 82 -0.80 3.85 15.10
CA THR A 82 -1.18 5.10 15.77
C THR A 82 -0.05 5.70 16.60
N VAL A 83 0.93 4.88 16.96
CA VAL A 83 2.15 5.28 17.68
C VAL A 83 3.31 5.64 16.75
N MET A 84 3.14 5.52 15.44
CA MET A 84 4.17 5.80 14.44
C MET A 84 4.12 7.24 13.92
N ASP A 85 5.26 7.75 13.42
CA ASP A 85 5.28 8.96 12.59
C ASP A 85 4.49 8.76 11.28
N ARG A 86 3.90 9.84 10.76
CA ARG A 86 3.09 9.81 9.52
C ARG A 86 3.81 9.21 8.31
N ASN A 87 5.12 9.45 8.14
CA ASN A 87 5.86 8.83 7.04
C ASN A 87 5.98 7.32 7.22
N MET A 88 6.11 6.84 8.46
CA MET A 88 6.18 5.42 8.78
C MET A 88 4.83 4.74 8.62
N VAL A 89 3.73 5.39 9.03
CA VAL A 89 2.38 4.89 8.75
C VAL A 89 2.20 4.70 7.25
N TYR A 90 2.47 5.74 6.45
CA TYR A 90 2.33 5.67 5.00
C TYR A 90 3.22 4.58 4.38
N ALA A 91 4.50 4.52 4.77
CA ALA A 91 5.42 3.51 4.26
C ALA A 91 5.00 2.08 4.61
N THR A 92 4.50 1.85 5.83
CA THR A 92 4.01 0.53 6.27
C THR A 92 2.78 0.12 5.47
N VAL A 93 1.80 1.01 5.28
CA VAL A 93 0.61 0.72 4.46
C VAL A 93 1.02 0.45 3.00
N PHE A 94 1.95 1.25 2.45
CA PHE A 94 2.45 1.02 1.10
C PHE A 94 3.14 -0.36 0.95
N GLN A 95 3.96 -0.76 1.93
CA GLN A 95 4.60 -2.08 1.92
C GLN A 95 3.60 -3.23 2.06
N LEU A 96 2.54 -3.01 2.84
CA LEU A 96 1.42 -3.94 2.96
C LEU A 96 0.72 -4.17 1.62
N MET A 97 0.57 -3.12 0.79
CA MET A 97 0.00 -3.27 -0.56
C MET A 97 0.96 -3.96 -1.55
N ILE A 98 2.28 -3.79 -1.39
CA ILE A 98 3.28 -4.42 -2.28
C ILE A 98 3.47 -5.90 -1.97
N ASN A 99 3.53 -6.27 -0.68
CA ASN A 99 3.82 -7.64 -0.24
C ASN A 99 2.75 -8.15 0.74
N PRO A 100 1.48 -8.26 0.30
CA PRO A 100 0.36 -8.53 1.20
C PRO A 100 0.48 -9.87 1.94
N ASP A 101 1.08 -10.89 1.31
CA ASP A 101 1.25 -12.23 1.89
C ASP A 101 1.95 -12.23 3.25
N GLN A 102 2.84 -11.27 3.52
CA GLN A 102 3.56 -11.18 4.79
C GLN A 102 2.70 -10.67 5.94
N TYR A 103 1.53 -10.09 5.64
CA TYR A 103 0.66 -9.43 6.58
C TYR A 103 -0.68 -10.13 6.76
N ILE A 104 -0.99 -11.16 5.95
CA ILE A 104 -2.26 -11.91 6.05
C ILE A 104 -2.44 -12.45 7.47
N GLY A 105 -3.61 -12.18 8.04
CA GLY A 105 -3.99 -12.59 9.40
C GLY A 105 -3.39 -11.73 10.50
N LYS A 106 -2.58 -10.71 10.18
CA LYS A 106 -2.05 -9.75 11.15
C LYS A 106 -3.08 -8.69 11.50
N SER A 107 -3.09 -8.30 12.76
CA SER A 107 -3.97 -7.25 13.26
C SER A 107 -3.30 -5.87 13.12
N PHE A 108 -4.07 -4.89 12.64
CA PHE A 108 -3.61 -3.52 12.46
C PHE A 108 -4.50 -2.58 13.26
N LYS A 109 -3.87 -1.59 13.89
CA LYS A 109 -4.53 -0.43 14.46
C LYS A 109 -4.09 0.81 13.70
N ILE A 110 -5.03 1.52 13.11
CA ILE A 110 -4.77 2.60 12.16
C ILE A 110 -5.68 3.79 12.40
N LYS A 111 -5.14 4.99 12.19
CA LYS A 111 -5.87 6.25 12.27
C LYS A 111 -5.83 6.97 10.92
N GLY A 112 -6.97 7.50 10.48
CA GLY A 112 -7.08 8.26 9.23
C GLY A 112 -8.49 8.81 9.02
N ASN A 113 -8.74 9.38 7.84
CA ASN A 113 -10.06 9.89 7.48
C ASN A 113 -10.88 8.79 6.80
N HIS A 114 -12.16 8.65 7.15
CA HIS A 114 -13.08 7.75 6.48
C HIS A 114 -13.46 8.28 5.09
N TYR A 115 -13.54 7.38 4.12
CA TYR A 115 -14.07 7.66 2.78
C TYR A 115 -14.85 6.48 2.25
N THR A 116 -15.95 6.78 1.55
CA THR A 116 -16.79 5.81 0.87
C THR A 116 -16.58 5.89 -0.65
N VAL A 117 -16.45 4.73 -1.30
CA VAL A 117 -16.43 4.59 -2.76
C VAL A 117 -17.60 3.72 -3.19
N CYS A 118 -18.39 4.19 -4.15
CA CYS A 118 -19.46 3.40 -4.76
C CYS A 118 -18.98 2.87 -6.12
N ASP A 119 -19.08 1.57 -6.32
CA ASP A 119 -18.89 0.97 -7.64
C ASP A 119 -20.16 1.21 -8.48
N GLU A 120 -20.04 1.99 -9.55
CA GLU A 120 -21.18 2.44 -10.36
C GLU A 120 -21.91 1.28 -11.07
N VAL A 121 -21.26 0.14 -11.26
CA VAL A 121 -21.83 -1.01 -11.99
C VAL A 121 -22.60 -1.89 -11.03
N THR A 122 -21.95 -2.30 -9.95
CA THR A 122 -22.49 -3.24 -8.96
C THR A 122 -23.30 -2.55 -7.86
N HIS A 123 -23.22 -1.23 -7.76
CA HIS A 123 -23.82 -0.40 -6.70
C HIS A 123 -23.37 -0.81 -5.29
N LYS A 124 -22.19 -1.43 -5.18
CA LYS A 124 -21.57 -1.79 -3.90
C LYS A 124 -20.82 -0.59 -3.33
N TYR A 125 -20.91 -0.43 -2.01
CA TYR A 125 -20.17 0.58 -1.27
C TYR A 125 -18.96 -0.05 -0.58
N TYR A 126 -17.81 0.58 -0.74
CA TYR A 126 -16.54 0.20 -0.14
C TYR A 126 -16.06 1.33 0.77
N HIS A 127 -15.59 0.96 1.95
CA HIS A 127 -15.20 1.90 2.99
C HIS A 127 -13.70 1.85 3.19
N TYR A 128 -13.07 3.01 3.19
CA TYR A 128 -11.64 3.17 3.29
C TYR A 128 -11.27 4.06 4.45
N VAL A 129 -10.16 3.72 5.11
CA VAL A 129 -9.38 4.69 5.88
C VAL A 129 -8.30 5.26 4.97
N LEU A 130 -8.29 6.57 4.83
CA LEU A 130 -7.32 7.29 4.03
C LEU A 130 -6.15 7.73 4.90
N ILE A 131 -4.97 7.27 4.54
CA ILE A 131 -3.70 7.61 5.16
C ILE A 131 -2.96 8.59 4.26
N LYS A 132 -2.71 9.80 4.77
CA LYS A 132 -1.92 10.83 4.07
C LYS A 132 -0.46 10.75 4.52
N ASP A 133 0.47 10.99 3.59
CA ASP A 133 1.88 11.17 3.95
C ASP A 133 2.08 12.43 4.83
N ALA A 134 3.29 12.65 5.37
CA ALA A 134 3.54 13.79 6.25
C ALA A 134 3.35 15.16 5.58
N THR A 135 3.50 15.24 4.26
CA THR A 135 3.29 16.45 3.44
C THR A 135 1.86 16.58 2.90
N ALA A 136 1.03 15.56 3.08
CA ALA A 136 -0.32 15.41 2.54
C ALA A 136 -0.42 15.49 1.00
N CYS A 137 0.68 15.26 0.27
CA CYS A 137 0.67 15.28 -1.20
C CYS A 137 0.29 13.93 -1.81
N CYS A 138 0.58 12.83 -1.10
CA CYS A 138 0.14 11.49 -1.43
C CYS A 138 -0.82 10.97 -0.36
N ALA A 139 -1.75 10.11 -0.79
CA ALA A 139 -2.65 9.40 0.09
C ALA A 139 -2.80 7.95 -0.38
N GLN A 140 -2.89 7.03 0.57
CA GLN A 140 -3.16 5.62 0.35
C GLN A 140 -4.42 5.25 1.11
N GLY A 141 -5.41 4.69 0.41
CA GLY A 141 -6.59 4.10 1.04
C GLY A 141 -6.32 2.66 1.44
N LEU A 142 -6.83 2.25 2.61
CA LEU A 142 -6.93 0.86 3.02
C LEU A 142 -8.40 0.53 3.29
N GLU A 143 -8.93 -0.44 2.56
CA GLU A 143 -10.32 -0.87 2.71
C GLU A 143 -10.53 -1.51 4.08
N PHE A 144 -11.72 -1.34 4.66
CA PHE A 144 -12.10 -2.07 5.86
C PHE A 144 -13.59 -2.43 5.89
N VAL A 145 -13.89 -3.56 6.53
CA VAL A 145 -15.23 -4.07 6.74
C VAL A 145 -15.45 -4.26 8.23
N LEU A 146 -16.48 -3.61 8.78
CA LEU A 146 -16.84 -3.72 10.19
C LEU A 146 -17.20 -5.16 10.55
N GLU A 147 -16.96 -5.54 11.80
CA GLU A 147 -17.45 -6.81 12.32
C GLU A 147 -18.99 -6.77 12.47
N GLY A 148 -19.68 -7.69 11.82
CA GLY A 148 -21.15 -7.72 11.77
C GLY A 148 -21.68 -7.28 10.40
N ASP A 149 -23.01 -7.15 10.29
CA ASP A 149 -23.71 -6.89 9.03
C ASP A 149 -24.34 -5.48 8.98
N ASN A 150 -23.96 -4.59 9.90
CA ASN A 150 -24.55 -3.26 10.04
C ASN A 150 -23.84 -2.23 9.16
N GLN A 151 -24.29 -2.10 7.91
CA GLN A 151 -23.79 -1.09 6.96
C GLN A 151 -24.14 0.36 7.36
N ASP A 152 -25.07 0.57 8.30
CA ASP A 152 -25.47 1.89 8.79
C ASP A 152 -24.52 2.49 9.84
N GLU A 153 -23.46 1.76 10.24
CA GLU A 153 -22.53 2.19 11.30
C GLU A 153 -21.35 3.02 10.79
N TYR A 154 -21.16 3.15 9.48
CA TYR A 154 -20.06 3.95 8.92
C TYR A 154 -20.31 5.46 9.09
N PRO A 155 -19.28 6.26 9.44
CA PRO A 155 -19.43 7.68 9.64
C PRO A 155 -19.52 8.41 8.30
N ALA A 156 -19.80 9.71 8.34
CA ALA A 156 -19.69 10.54 7.15
C ALA A 156 -18.25 10.55 6.60
N ASP A 157 -18.10 10.78 5.29
CA ASP A 157 -16.79 11.01 4.68
C ASP A 157 -16.04 12.14 5.39
N GLU A 158 -14.70 12.07 5.36
CA GLU A 158 -13.76 12.95 6.06
C GLU A 158 -13.74 12.81 7.59
N ALA A 159 -14.68 12.08 8.21
CA ALA A 159 -14.63 11.82 9.66
C ALA A 159 -13.32 11.14 10.04
N GLU A 160 -12.65 11.64 11.08
CA GLU A 160 -11.42 11.01 11.57
C GLU A 160 -11.78 9.76 12.39
N VAL A 161 -11.18 8.63 12.04
CA VAL A 161 -11.47 7.32 12.61
C VAL A 161 -10.21 6.61 13.08
N GLU A 162 -10.35 5.84 14.14
CA GLU A 162 -9.41 4.80 14.56
C GLU A 162 -10.05 3.43 14.27
N ILE A 163 -9.32 2.56 13.58
CA ILE A 163 -9.78 1.24 13.16
C ILE A 163 -8.83 0.19 13.67
N ILE A 164 -9.37 -0.89 14.22
CA ILE A 164 -8.64 -2.12 14.55
C ILE A 164 -9.26 -3.27 13.77
N GLY A 165 -8.48 -3.93 12.91
CA GLY A 165 -8.99 -5.05 12.12
C GLY A 165 -7.89 -6.03 11.69
N ASN A 166 -8.30 -7.16 11.12
CA ASN A 166 -7.38 -8.20 10.65
C ASN A 166 -7.16 -8.06 9.16
N PHE A 167 -5.91 -8.01 8.74
CA PHE A 167 -5.56 -7.90 7.33
C PHE A 167 -5.85 -9.19 6.58
N GLU A 168 -6.51 -9.06 5.43
CA GLU A 168 -6.70 -10.15 4.49
C GLU A 168 -6.64 -9.66 3.05
N THR A 169 -6.47 -10.61 2.14
CA THR A 169 -6.68 -10.40 0.71
C THR A 169 -7.90 -11.16 0.24
N TYR A 170 -8.61 -10.60 -0.74
CA TYR A 170 -9.77 -11.27 -1.34
C TYR A 170 -9.85 -11.00 -2.84
N LYS A 171 -10.71 -11.74 -3.54
CA LYS A 171 -11.08 -11.47 -4.94
C LYS A 171 -12.57 -11.24 -5.02
N GLU A 172 -12.96 -10.29 -5.84
CA GLU A 172 -14.36 -10.10 -6.23
C GLU A 172 -14.80 -11.24 -7.16
N GLU A 173 -16.08 -11.62 -7.12
CA GLU A 173 -16.62 -12.60 -8.06
C GLU A 173 -16.54 -12.05 -9.49
N GLY A 174 -15.87 -12.78 -10.38
CA GLY A 174 -15.67 -12.35 -11.77
C GLY A 174 -14.51 -11.37 -11.99
N ASP A 175 -13.73 -11.04 -10.95
CA ASP A 175 -12.49 -10.28 -11.08
C ASP A 175 -11.27 -11.13 -10.70
N GLU A 176 -10.22 -11.06 -11.51
CA GLU A 176 -8.95 -11.76 -11.22
C GLU A 176 -8.04 -10.95 -10.29
N SER A 177 -8.33 -9.66 -10.09
CA SER A 177 -7.60 -8.72 -9.25
C SER A 177 -7.61 -9.15 -7.78
N LEU A 178 -6.46 -8.98 -7.12
CA LEU A 178 -6.32 -9.25 -5.70
C LEU A 178 -6.48 -7.94 -4.92
N TYR A 179 -7.48 -7.91 -4.05
CA TYR A 179 -7.80 -6.79 -3.18
C TYR A 179 -7.29 -7.03 -1.77
N CYS A 180 -7.11 -5.94 -1.02
CA CYS A 180 -6.56 -5.94 0.33
C CYS A 180 -7.50 -5.15 1.24
N ARG A 181 -7.85 -5.72 2.40
CA ARG A 181 -8.72 -5.04 3.37
C ARG A 181 -8.43 -5.44 4.81
N LEU A 182 -8.93 -4.64 5.74
CA LEU A 182 -9.08 -5.02 7.14
C LEU A 182 -10.49 -5.59 7.36
N LYS A 183 -10.60 -6.88 7.66
CA LYS A 183 -11.87 -7.53 8.01
C LYS A 183 -12.08 -7.58 9.52
N SER A 184 -13.32 -7.86 9.92
CA SER A 184 -13.72 -7.96 11.33
C SER A 184 -13.24 -6.73 12.09
N ALA A 185 -13.44 -5.56 11.49
CA ALA A 185 -12.91 -4.32 12.00
C ALA A 185 -13.83 -3.77 13.10
N SER A 186 -13.22 -3.25 14.16
CA SER A 186 -13.86 -2.31 15.07
C SER A 186 -13.40 -0.91 14.72
N MET A 187 -14.32 0.04 14.81
CA MET A 187 -14.07 1.44 14.43
C MET A 187 -14.57 2.37 15.53
N LYS A 188 -13.80 3.43 15.75
CA LYS A 188 -14.16 4.53 16.64
C LYS A 188 -13.93 5.86 15.94
N VAL A 189 -14.96 6.71 15.91
CA VAL A 189 -14.82 8.11 15.49
C VAL A 189 -14.07 8.88 16.58
N ILE A 190 -13.07 9.65 16.18
CA ILE A 190 -12.20 10.41 17.07
C ILE A 190 -12.27 11.88 16.67
N ASN A 191 -13.01 12.66 17.45
CA ASN A 191 -13.15 14.10 17.26
C ASN A 191 -12.02 14.87 17.97
#